data_AF-A0A914M300-F1
#
_entry.id   AF-A0A914M300-F1
#
_cell.length_a   1.000
_cell.length_b   1.000
_cell.length_c   1.000
_cell.angle_alpha   90.00
_cell.angle_beta   90.00
_cell.angle_gamma   90.00
#
_symmetry.space_group_name_H-M   'P 1'
#
loop_
_entity.id
_entity.type
_entity.pdbx_description
1 polymer ?
#
loop_
_entity_poly.entity_id
_entity_poly.type
_entity_poly.pdbx_seq_one_letter_code
_entity_poly.pdbx_strand_id
1 'polypeptide(L)'
;MHKFIYLRIVNKILTHPLIKVSIYYATKYYNIIGKIGAVIGSYIPWLEAMCLANGASKIVTIDYQPIKIGHENIIYLNAFDFVKRRNS
;
A
#
# COMPACT_ATOMS: atom_id res chain seq x y z
N MET A 1 5.15 18.36 6.58
CA MET A 1 6.14 17.42 6.01
C MET A 1 5.58 16.00 6.10
N HIS A 2 4.91 15.52 5.05
CA HIS A 2 4.27 14.19 5.07
C HIS A 2 5.32 13.10 4.77
N LYS A 3 5.62 12.25 5.77
CA LYS A 3 6.52 11.10 5.62
C LYS A 3 5.77 9.97 4.92
N PHE A 4 5.93 9.86 3.61
CA PHE A 4 5.42 8.74 2.83
C PHE A 4 6.22 7.46 3.17
N ILE A 5 5.51 6.37 3.45
CA ILE A 5 6.12 5.04 3.53
C ILE A 5 5.96 4.41 2.15
N TYR A 6 7.10 4.17 1.50
CA TYR A 6 7.16 3.54 0.17
C TYR A 6 7.41 2.04 0.35
N LEU A 7 6.37 1.22 0.22
CA LEU A 7 6.53 -0.22 0.05
C LEU A 7 6.42 -0.57 -1.43
N ARG A 8 7.57 -0.84 -2.06
CA ARG A 8 7.64 -1.47 -3.39
C ARG A 8 7.77 -2.98 -3.19
N ILE A 9 6.76 -3.73 -3.59
CA ILE A 9 6.80 -5.18 -3.54
C ILE A 9 6.69 -5.72 -4.96
N VAL A 10 7.67 -6.50 -5.38
CA VAL A 10 7.71 -7.10 -6.71
C VAL A 10 6.92 -8.42 -6.68
N ASN A 11 6.01 -8.55 -7.65
CA ASN A 11 4.96 -9.59 -7.81
C ASN A 11 5.36 -11.05 -7.52
N LYS A 12 6.64 -11.43 -7.66
CA LYS A 12 7.09 -12.83 -7.50
C LYS A 12 7.25 -13.28 -6.04
N ILE A 13 7.07 -12.38 -5.07
CA ILE A 13 7.49 -12.56 -3.68
C ILE A 13 6.29 -12.68 -2.70
N LEU A 14 5.07 -12.28 -3.11
CA LEU A 14 3.89 -12.24 -2.21
C LEU A 14 3.17 -13.57 -2.00
N THR A 15 3.51 -14.62 -2.75
CA THR A 15 2.97 -15.97 -2.53
C THR A 15 3.60 -16.66 -1.32
N HIS A 16 4.73 -16.15 -0.81
CA HIS A 16 5.42 -16.74 0.33
C HIS A 16 4.88 -16.18 1.67
N PRO A 17 4.34 -17.02 2.58
CA PRO A 17 3.73 -16.56 3.83
C PRO A 17 4.66 -15.70 4.72
N LEU A 18 5.97 -15.93 4.64
CA LEU A 18 6.98 -15.22 5.42
C LEU A 18 7.01 -13.71 5.12
N ILE A 19 6.83 -13.29 3.86
CA ILE A 19 6.85 -11.87 3.49
C ILE A 19 5.64 -11.12 4.05
N LYS A 20 4.46 -11.75 4.10
CA LYS A 20 3.25 -11.14 4.69
C LYS A 20 3.46 -10.83 6.17
N VAL A 21 4.05 -11.79 6.89
CA VAL A 21 4.38 -11.65 8.31
C VAL A 21 5.44 -10.57 8.51
N SER A 22 6.51 -10.56 7.72
CA SER A 22 7.56 -9.54 7.80
C SER A 22 7.02 -8.13 7.58
N ILE A 23 6.10 -7.94 6.63
CA ILE A 23 5.54 -6.62 6.34
C ILE A 23 4.56 -6.18 7.43
N TYR A 24 3.74 -7.09 7.97
CA TYR A 24 2.89 -6.80 9.12
C TYR A 24 3.72 -6.34 10.32
N TYR A 25 4.80 -7.06 10.66
CA TYR A 25 5.68 -6.63 11.73
C TYR A 25 6.43 -5.34 11.40
N ALA A 26 6.93 -5.16 10.18
CA ALA A 26 7.58 -3.92 9.78
C ALA A 26 6.64 -2.71 9.95
N THR A 27 5.39 -2.81 9.49
CA THR A 27 4.39 -1.74 9.64
C THR A 27 4.02 -1.50 11.11
N LYS A 28 4.05 -2.53 11.95
CA LYS A 28 3.88 -2.39 13.40
C LYS A 28 5.09 -1.70 14.08
N TYR A 29 6.32 -2.08 13.72
CA TYR A 29 7.54 -1.54 14.33
C TYR A 29 7.89 -0.12 13.86
N TYR A 30 7.57 0.24 12.61
CA TYR A 30 7.91 1.55 12.03
C TYR A 30 6.95 2.71 12.40
N ASN A 31 6.11 2.51 13.43
CA ASN A 31 5.06 3.42 13.89
C ASN A 31 4.38 4.18 12.74
N ILE A 32 3.40 3.55 12.10
CA ILE A 32 2.68 4.13 10.96
C ILE A 32 1.39 4.84 11.37
N ILE A 33 1.18 5.02 12.68
CA ILE A 33 -0.03 5.62 13.23
C ILE A 33 -0.22 7.03 12.68
N GLY A 34 -1.42 7.30 12.15
CA GLY A 34 -1.80 8.58 11.55
C GLY A 34 -1.15 8.88 10.20
N LYS A 35 -0.26 8.02 9.69
CA LYS A 35 0.47 8.28 8.44
C LYS A 35 -0.36 7.91 7.21
N ILE A 36 -0.06 8.61 6.12
CA ILE A 36 -0.56 8.29 4.78
C ILE A 36 0.51 7.46 4.06
N GLY A 37 0.12 6.30 3.54
CA GLY A 37 1.03 5.36 2.88
C GLY A 37 0.67 5.13 1.42
N ALA A 38 1.63 4.64 0.63
CA ALA A 38 1.39 4.14 -0.72
C ALA A 38 1.80 2.67 -0.82
N VAL A 39 0.92 1.85 -1.40
CA VAL A 39 1.16 0.44 -1.70
C VAL A 39 1.17 0.29 -3.22
N ILE A 40 2.18 -0.39 -3.78
CA ILE A 40 2.34 -0.53 -5.23
C ILE A 40 2.40 -2.00 -5.62
N GLY A 41 1.56 -2.40 -6.58
CA GLY A 41 1.59 -3.75 -7.17
C GLY A 41 0.99 -4.83 -6.28
N SER A 42 -0.03 -4.50 -5.48
CA SER A 42 -0.73 -5.43 -4.60
C SER A 42 -1.96 -5.98 -5.32
N TYR A 43 -1.90 -7.23 -5.80
CA TYR A 43 -3.02 -7.84 -6.53
C TYR A 43 -4.26 -8.07 -5.65
N ILE A 44 -4.10 -8.14 -4.33
CA ILE A 44 -5.19 -8.37 -3.38
C ILE A 44 -4.95 -7.46 -2.15
N PRO A 45 -5.94 -6.67 -1.70
CA PRO A 45 -5.77 -5.51 -0.80
C PRO A 45 -5.40 -5.84 0.66
N TRP A 46 -4.76 -6.98 0.93
CA TRP A 46 -4.36 -7.42 2.27
C TRP A 46 -3.30 -6.51 2.89
N LEU A 47 -2.40 -5.96 2.08
CA LEU A 47 -1.34 -5.10 2.58
C LEU A 47 -1.89 -3.75 3.02
N GLU A 48 -2.79 -3.19 2.23
CA GLU A 48 -3.52 -1.97 2.54
C GLU A 48 -4.32 -2.15 3.83
N ALA A 49 -5.02 -3.28 3.98
CA ALA A 49 -5.73 -3.63 5.20
C ALA A 49 -4.80 -3.74 6.43
N MET A 50 -3.62 -4.37 6.28
CA MET A 50 -2.62 -4.46 7.35
C MET A 50 -2.09 -3.08 7.76
N CYS A 51 -1.83 -2.19 6.79
CA CYS A 51 -1.40 -0.83 7.09
C CYS A 51 -2.48 -0.04 7.85
N LEU A 52 -3.75 -0.17 7.46
CA LEU A 52 -4.86 0.44 8.19
C LEU A 52 -5.00 -0.14 9.61
N ALA A 53 -4.93 -1.45 9.76
CA ALA A 53 -4.98 -2.12 11.06
C ALA A 53 -3.85 -1.67 12.00
N ASN A 54 -2.68 -1.35 11.44
CA ASN A 54 -1.53 -0.80 12.16
C ASN A 54 -1.57 0.74 12.32
N GLY A 55 -2.72 1.37 12.03
CA GLY A 55 -3.00 2.76 12.37
C GLY A 55 -2.74 3.77 11.26
N ALA A 56 -2.45 3.36 10.02
CA ALA A 56 -2.38 4.30 8.92
C ALA A 56 -3.73 5.02 8.73
N SER A 57 -3.68 6.33 8.49
CA SER A 57 -4.89 7.16 8.32
C SER A 57 -5.48 7.04 6.91
N LYS A 58 -4.64 6.76 5.90
CA LYS A 58 -5.05 6.58 4.51
C LYS A 58 -3.99 5.81 3.73
N ILE A 59 -4.44 4.99 2.79
CA ILE A 59 -3.56 4.24 1.89
C ILE A 59 -3.94 4.54 0.44
N VAL A 60 -2.94 4.85 -0.37
CA VAL A 60 -3.08 4.92 -1.83
C VAL A 60 -2.51 3.63 -2.39
N THR A 61 -3.35 2.80 -3.00
CA THR A 61 -2.88 1.64 -3.75
C THR A 61 -2.69 2.01 -5.22
N ILE A 62 -1.57 1.61 -5.80
CA ILE A 62 -1.19 1.89 -7.18
C ILE A 62 -0.99 0.57 -7.90
N ASP A 63 -1.80 0.31 -8.92
CA ASP A 63 -1.70 -0.94 -9.68
C ASP A 63 -2.05 -0.74 -11.17
N TYR A 64 -1.65 -1.71 -12.00
CA TYR A 64 -1.93 -1.75 -13.43
C TYR A 64 -3.36 -2.18 -13.71
N GLN A 65 -3.88 -3.11 -12.91
CA GLN A 65 -5.25 -3.62 -13.05
C GLN A 65 -6.19 -2.96 -12.05
N PRO A 66 -7.48 -2.78 -12.40
CA PRO A 66 -8.46 -2.25 -11.47
C PRO A 66 -8.69 -3.23 -10.32
N ILE A 67 -8.62 -2.73 -9.09
CA ILE A 67 -8.88 -3.49 -7.88
C ILE A 67 -10.15 -2.96 -7.24
N LYS A 68 -11.07 -3.85 -6.86
CA LYS A 68 -12.29 -3.45 -6.14
C LYS A 68 -11.93 -3.10 -4.70
N ILE A 69 -12.17 -1.85 -4.32
CA ILE A 69 -11.88 -1.34 -2.98
C ILE A 69 -13.19 -1.05 -2.26
N GLY A 70 -13.36 -1.64 -1.08
CA GLY A 70 -14.55 -1.49 -0.25
C GLY A 70 -14.36 -0.61 0.98
N HIS A 71 -13.23 0.09 1.10
CA HIS A 71 -12.89 0.85 2.31
C HIS A 71 -12.55 2.31 1.95
N GLU A 72 -13.20 3.27 2.61
CA GLU A 72 -13.09 4.72 2.32
C GLU A 72 -11.67 5.29 2.44
N ASN A 73 -10.87 4.74 3.35
CA ASN A 73 -9.49 5.16 3.58
C ASN A 73 -8.47 4.49 2.63
N ILE A 74 -8.94 3.72 1.64
CA ILE A 74 -8.08 3.17 0.58
C ILE A 74 -8.48 3.80 -0.75
N ILE A 75 -7.52 4.42 -1.43
CA ILE A 75 -7.71 5.04 -2.75
C ILE A 75 -6.98 4.18 -3.78
N TYR A 76 -7.68 3.76 -4.82
CA TYR A 76 -7.05 3.15 -5.98
C TYR A 76 -6.56 4.23 -6.96
N LEU A 77 -5.36 4.04 -7.48
CA LEU A 77 -4.78 4.83 -8.56
C LEU A 77 -4.20 3.91 -9.62
N ASN A 78 -4.54 4.15 -10.89
CA ASN A 78 -3.92 3.42 -11.98
C ASN A 78 -2.44 3.82 -12.12
N ALA A 79 -1.56 2.84 -12.35
CA ALA A 79 -0.12 3.05 -12.46
C ALA A 79 0.26 4.04 -13.57
N PHE A 80 -0.42 4.02 -14.73
CA PHE A 80 -0.14 4.97 -15.81
C PHE A 80 -0.60 6.38 -15.48
N ASP A 81 -1.73 6.51 -14.78
CA ASP A 81 -2.22 7.82 -14.32
C ASP A 81 -1.29 8.42 -13.26
N PHE A 82 -0.74 7.58 -12.37
CA PHE A 82 0.28 8.01 -11.41
C PHE A 82 1.52 8.59 -12.10
N VAL A 83 2.03 7.92 -13.14
CA VAL A 83 3.20 8.41 -13.89
C VAL A 83 2.88 9.71 -14.62
N LYS A 84 1.70 9.84 -15.24
CA LYS A 84 1.26 11.08 -15.91
C LYS A 84 1.24 12.26 -14.94
N ARG A 85 0.65 12.07 -13.74
CA ARG A 85 0.56 13.11 -12.70
C ARG A 85 1.90 13.51 -12.08
N ARG A 86 2.93 12.65 -12.18
CA ARG A 86 4.27 12.97 -11.69
C ARG A 86 5.02 13.93 -12.62
N ASN A 87 4.74 13.86 -13.92
CA ASN A 87 5.48 14.60 -14.95
C ASN A 87 4.76 15.88 -15.41
N SER A 88 3.63 16.21 -14.77
CA SER A 88 2.86 17.45 -14.95
C SER A 88 3.12 18.40 -13.80
#